data_AF-A0A4V2XMW9-F1
#
_entry.id   AF-A0A4V2XMW9-F1
#
_cell.length_a   1.000
_cell.length_b   1.000
_cell.length_c   1.000
_cell.angle_alpha   90.00
_cell.angle_beta   90.00
_cell.angle_gamma   90.00
#
_symmetry.space_group_name_H-M   'P 1'
#
loop_
_entity.id
_entity.type
_entity.pdbx_description
1 polymer ?
#
loop_
_entity_poly.entity_id
_entity_poly.type
_entity_poly.pdbx_seq_one_letter_code
_entity_poly.pdbx_strand_id
1 'polypeptide(L)'
;MPAKERESTRTRPRTLAEKLQLLREMKVPRGELPPSYEITARQIADITGVSISGPYFWELVTGRTTNPKLHHLRALAQYFKVPVAYLADDEADFEQLESELELLRSIKVQGVNDSTADLATMQGLLGRIQLLESFGGEEIREMALRLRLLNEDQRKMLDEIAGDPELLAALKIDMVREITRHAFHLSDASQQAALTMVEHLHRTEQSFAAR
;
A
#
# COMPACT_ATOMS: atom_id res chain seq x y z
N MET A 1 -25.34 -33.63 -20.43
CA MET A 1 -24.13 -32.90 -20.88
C MET A 1 -24.34 -32.56 -22.34
N PRO A 2 -24.28 -31.26 -22.70
CA PRO A 2 -22.99 -30.73 -23.12
C PRO A 2 -22.64 -29.41 -22.44
N ALA A 3 -21.35 -29.28 -22.15
CA ALA A 3 -20.69 -28.09 -21.67
C ALA A 3 -20.66 -27.04 -22.78
N LYS A 4 -21.43 -25.96 -22.60
CA LYS A 4 -21.13 -24.69 -23.27
C LYS A 4 -19.96 -24.05 -22.53
N GLU A 5 -18.80 -24.11 -23.17
CA GLU A 5 -17.85 -22.99 -23.30
C GLU A 5 -18.00 -21.93 -22.21
N ARG A 6 -17.28 -22.13 -21.11
CA ARG A 6 -16.85 -21.02 -20.25
C ARG A 6 -15.72 -20.30 -20.98
N GLU A 7 -16.09 -19.57 -22.03
CA GLU A 7 -15.16 -18.67 -22.69
C GLU A 7 -14.87 -17.51 -21.73
N SER A 8 -13.60 -17.44 -21.34
CA SER A 8 -13.04 -16.50 -20.39
C SER A 8 -13.42 -15.07 -20.76
N THR A 9 -14.12 -14.36 -19.88
CA THR A 9 -14.25 -12.90 -19.96
C THR A 9 -12.89 -12.27 -19.65
N ARG A 10 -11.97 -12.25 -20.61
CA ARG A 10 -10.86 -11.30 -20.57
C ARG A 10 -11.49 -9.93 -20.81
N THR A 11 -11.74 -9.20 -19.73
CA THR A 11 -12.16 -7.81 -19.81
C THR A 11 -11.11 -7.06 -20.61
N ARG A 12 -11.50 -6.47 -21.73
CA ARG A 12 -10.58 -5.63 -22.52
C ARG A 12 -10.03 -4.53 -21.61
N PRO A 13 -8.75 -4.15 -21.76
CA PRO A 13 -8.19 -3.07 -20.98
C PRO A 13 -9.00 -1.77 -21.12
N ARG A 14 -9.17 -1.04 -20.02
CA ARG A 14 -9.87 0.25 -20.02
C ARG A 14 -9.00 1.33 -20.65
N THR A 15 -9.63 2.14 -21.49
CA THR A 15 -9.02 3.34 -22.07
C THR A 15 -8.84 4.43 -21.01
N LEU A 16 -7.93 5.39 -21.26
CA LEU A 16 -7.80 6.60 -20.45
C LEU A 16 -9.15 7.30 -20.18
N ALA A 17 -10.03 7.39 -21.18
CA ALA A 17 -11.34 8.02 -21.05
C ALA A 17 -12.23 7.29 -20.03
N GLU A 18 -12.32 5.96 -20.15
CA GLU A 18 -13.08 5.11 -19.22
C GLU A 18 -12.54 5.21 -17.78
N LYS A 19 -11.21 5.23 -17.63
CA LYS A 19 -10.54 5.43 -16.33
C LYS A 19 -10.87 6.79 -15.73
N LEU A 20 -10.77 7.87 -16.51
CA LEU A 20 -11.08 9.23 -16.03
C LEU A 20 -12.56 9.42 -15.69
N GLN A 21 -13.46 8.80 -16.46
CA GLN A 21 -14.89 8.83 -16.16
C GLN A 21 -15.17 8.16 -14.81
N LEU A 22 -14.64 6.95 -14.59
CA LEU A 22 -14.78 6.23 -13.33
C LEU A 22 -14.28 7.05 -12.15
N LEU A 23 -13.07 7.62 -12.25
CA LEU A 23 -12.47 8.43 -11.19
C LEU A 23 -13.27 9.69 -10.87
N ARG A 24 -13.87 10.33 -11.89
CA ARG A 24 -14.77 11.47 -11.68
C ARG A 24 -16.00 11.06 -10.88
N GLU A 25 -16.67 9.98 -11.25
CA GLU A 25 -17.86 9.49 -10.55
C GLU A 25 -17.55 9.10 -9.10
N MET A 26 -16.39 8.50 -8.86
CA MET A 26 -15.93 8.11 -7.53
C MET A 26 -15.64 9.29 -6.61
N LYS A 27 -15.22 10.44 -7.15
CA LYS A 27 -14.88 11.63 -6.35
C LYS A 27 -16.08 12.46 -5.87
N VAL A 28 -17.27 12.26 -6.45
CA VAL A 28 -18.48 13.04 -6.10
C VAL A 28 -19.09 12.53 -4.78
N PRO A 29 -19.30 13.36 -3.76
CA PRO A 29 -20.05 12.94 -2.56
C PRO A 29 -21.45 12.41 -2.92
N ARG A 30 -21.94 11.41 -2.18
CA ARG A 30 -23.23 10.77 -2.50
C ARG A 30 -24.37 11.79 -2.35
N GLY A 31 -25.14 12.00 -3.43
CA GLY A 31 -26.27 12.95 -3.46
C GLY A 31 -25.92 14.31 -4.08
N GLU A 32 -24.66 14.55 -4.44
CA GLU A 32 -24.25 15.75 -5.15
C GLU A 32 -24.10 15.52 -6.66
N LEU A 33 -24.27 16.57 -7.44
CA LEU A 33 -23.95 16.55 -8.86
C LEU A 33 -22.42 16.64 -9.04
N PRO A 34 -21.84 15.91 -10.02
CA PRO A 34 -20.43 16.07 -10.33
C PRO A 34 -20.12 17.53 -10.63
N PRO A 35 -19.03 18.10 -10.08
CA PRO A 35 -18.60 19.43 -10.47
C PRO A 35 -18.40 19.50 -11.98
N SER A 36 -18.68 20.68 -12.55
CA SER A 36 -18.47 20.89 -13.98
C SER A 36 -17.00 20.65 -14.36
N TYR A 37 -16.76 20.32 -15.64
CA TYR A 37 -15.39 20.11 -16.13
C TYR A 37 -14.48 21.31 -15.85
N GLU A 38 -15.03 22.53 -15.91
CA GLU A 38 -14.31 23.76 -15.59
C GLU A 38 -13.94 23.87 -14.11
N ILE A 39 -14.84 23.49 -13.21
CA ILE A 39 -14.56 23.46 -11.77
C ILE A 39 -13.49 22.39 -11.47
N THR A 40 -13.62 21.19 -12.03
CA THR A 40 -12.62 20.13 -11.83
C THR A 40 -11.26 20.54 -12.38
N ALA A 41 -11.21 21.15 -13.56
CA ALA A 41 -9.98 21.65 -14.17
C ALA A 41 -9.28 22.70 -13.28
N ARG A 42 -10.06 23.63 -12.70
CA ARG A 42 -9.54 24.60 -11.73
C ARG A 42 -8.98 23.93 -10.49
N GLN A 43 -9.72 22.98 -9.91
CA GLN A 43 -9.24 22.24 -8.74
C GLN A 43 -7.96 21.44 -9.02
N ILE A 44 -7.81 20.87 -10.23
CA ILE A 44 -6.57 20.23 -10.66
C ILE A 44 -5.43 21.25 -10.67
N ALA A 45 -5.65 22.43 -11.25
CA ALA A 45 -4.65 23.49 -11.28
C ALA A 45 -4.27 23.97 -9.87
N ASP A 46 -5.25 24.18 -8.99
CA ASP A 46 -5.02 24.63 -7.61
C ASP A 46 -4.20 23.62 -6.79
N ILE A 47 -4.43 22.32 -6.99
CA ILE A 47 -3.76 21.25 -6.24
C ILE A 47 -2.37 20.92 -6.81
N THR A 48 -2.20 20.99 -8.13
CA THR A 48 -1.01 20.46 -8.81
C THR A 48 -0.08 21.56 -9.35
N GLY A 49 -0.56 22.80 -9.43
CA GLY A 49 0.13 23.90 -10.09
C GLY A 49 0.15 23.79 -11.62
N VAL A 50 -0.47 22.75 -12.20
CA VAL A 50 -0.49 22.53 -13.65
C VAL A 50 -1.81 23.03 -14.23
N SER A 51 -1.74 24.04 -15.09
CA SER A 51 -2.92 24.60 -15.76
C SER A 51 -3.50 23.60 -16.76
N ILE A 52 -4.77 23.25 -16.56
CA ILE A 52 -5.58 22.44 -17.49
C ILE A 52 -6.91 23.17 -17.72
N SER A 53 -7.44 23.17 -18.95
CA SER A 53 -8.72 23.84 -19.25
C SER A 53 -9.90 22.86 -19.12
N GLY A 54 -11.08 23.36 -18.77
CA GLY A 54 -12.29 22.53 -18.71
C GLY A 54 -12.65 21.84 -20.03
N PRO A 55 -12.57 22.52 -21.19
CA PRO A 55 -12.80 21.88 -22.49
C PRO A 55 -11.82 20.75 -22.78
N TYR A 56 -10.53 20.95 -22.51
CA TYR A 56 -9.52 19.91 -22.71
C TYR A 56 -9.73 18.72 -21.75
N PHE A 57 -10.07 18.98 -20.49
CA PHE A 57 -10.41 17.91 -19.55
C PHE A 57 -11.65 17.12 -20.01
N TRP A 58 -12.67 17.79 -20.54
CA TRP A 58 -13.82 17.12 -21.14
C TRP A 58 -13.44 16.25 -22.35
N GLU A 59 -12.56 16.72 -23.23
CA GLU A 59 -12.05 15.93 -24.36
C GLU A 59 -11.34 14.65 -23.90
N LEU A 60 -10.57 14.72 -22.82
CA LEU A 60 -9.91 13.55 -22.22
C LEU A 60 -10.93 12.56 -21.65
N VAL A 61 -11.92 13.06 -20.89
CA VAL A 61 -12.97 12.23 -20.27
C VAL A 61 -13.87 11.59 -21.33
N THR A 62 -14.08 12.23 -22.47
CA THR A 62 -14.90 11.71 -23.58
C THR A 62 -14.09 10.92 -24.61
N GLY A 63 -12.77 10.82 -24.46
CA GLY A 63 -11.88 10.13 -25.38
C GLY A 63 -11.70 10.83 -26.73
N ARG A 64 -12.12 12.09 -26.88
CA ARG A 64 -11.83 12.91 -28.08
C ARG A 64 -10.34 13.19 -28.21
N THR A 65 -9.67 13.35 -27.06
CA THR A 65 -8.22 13.39 -26.98
C THR A 65 -7.77 12.20 -26.14
N THR A 66 -6.93 11.34 -26.70
CA THR A 66 -6.44 10.11 -26.03
C THR A 66 -4.99 10.20 -25.58
N ASN A 67 -4.22 11.15 -26.11
CA ASN A 67 -2.78 11.29 -25.84
C ASN A 67 -2.45 12.64 -25.18
N PRO A 68 -2.72 12.81 -23.86
CA PRO A 68 -2.31 14.00 -23.14
C PRO A 68 -0.80 14.07 -22.95
N LYS A 69 -0.26 15.29 -22.83
CA LYS A 69 1.15 15.48 -22.45
C LYS A 69 1.39 14.93 -21.04
N LEU A 70 2.59 14.39 -20.80
CA LEU A 70 2.97 13.74 -19.55
C LEU A 70 2.74 14.60 -18.30
N HIS A 71 2.93 15.92 -18.37
CA HIS A 71 2.67 16.80 -17.22
C HIS A 71 1.18 16.90 -16.88
N HIS A 72 0.28 16.91 -17.87
CA HIS A 72 -1.18 16.85 -17.63
C HIS A 72 -1.55 15.49 -17.03
N LEU A 73 -0.96 14.41 -17.53
CA LEU A 73 -1.21 13.06 -17.02
C LEU A 73 -0.79 12.93 -15.55
N ARG A 74 0.38 13.47 -15.17
CA ARG A 74 0.85 13.53 -13.78
C ARG A 74 -0.07 14.36 -12.89
N ALA A 75 -0.54 15.50 -13.39
CA ALA A 75 -1.50 16.34 -12.66
C ALA A 75 -2.83 15.62 -12.40
N LEU A 76 -3.36 14.92 -13.41
CA LEU A 76 -4.56 14.10 -13.28
C LEU A 76 -4.37 12.98 -12.26
N ALA A 77 -3.26 12.25 -12.34
CA ALA A 77 -2.91 11.18 -11.40
C ALA A 77 -2.82 11.70 -9.95
N GLN A 78 -2.15 12.85 -9.74
CA GLN A 78 -2.02 13.48 -8.42
C GLN A 78 -3.37 13.97 -7.86
N TYR A 79 -4.24 14.50 -8.72
CA TYR A 79 -5.56 14.97 -8.32
C TYR A 79 -6.49 13.81 -7.95
N PHE A 80 -6.46 12.71 -8.70
CA PHE A 80 -7.29 11.53 -8.45
C PHE A 80 -6.66 10.51 -7.50
N LYS A 81 -5.42 10.74 -7.05
CA LYS A 81 -4.67 9.87 -6.13
C LYS A 81 -4.50 8.45 -6.69
N VAL A 82 -4.18 8.36 -7.98
CA VAL A 82 -3.86 7.10 -8.67
C VAL A 82 -2.43 7.13 -9.21
N PRO A 83 -1.79 5.97 -9.45
CA PRO A 83 -0.50 5.91 -10.13
C PRO A 83 -0.57 6.52 -11.53
N VAL A 84 0.49 7.20 -11.97
CA VAL A 84 0.56 7.76 -13.34
C VAL A 84 0.50 6.64 -14.37
N ALA A 85 1.13 5.49 -14.09
CA ALA A 85 1.13 4.32 -14.96
C ALA A 85 -0.29 3.79 -15.25
N TYR A 86 -1.20 3.89 -14.29
CA TYR A 86 -2.61 3.52 -14.49
C TYR A 86 -3.28 4.32 -15.60
N LEU A 87 -2.96 5.62 -15.70
CA LEU A 87 -3.52 6.49 -16.74
C LEU A 87 -2.70 6.46 -18.04
N ALA A 88 -1.42 6.12 -17.98
CA ALA A 88 -0.50 6.15 -19.12
C ALA A 88 -0.58 4.91 -20.00
N ASP A 89 -0.83 3.76 -19.37
CA ASP A 89 -0.75 2.47 -20.01
C ASP A 89 -2.14 1.84 -20.03
N ASP A 90 -2.68 1.69 -21.23
CA ASP A 90 -3.92 0.97 -21.44
C ASP A 90 -3.68 -0.54 -21.36
N GLU A 91 -2.47 -1.06 -21.64
CA GLU A 91 -2.16 -2.50 -21.66
C GLU A 91 -1.60 -3.04 -20.33
N ALA A 92 -1.27 -2.18 -19.37
CA ALA A 92 -0.76 -2.61 -18.07
C ALA A 92 -1.83 -3.36 -17.25
N ASP A 93 -1.41 -4.48 -16.66
CA ASP A 93 -2.25 -5.31 -15.80
C ASP A 93 -2.49 -4.62 -14.44
N PHE A 94 -3.60 -3.89 -14.37
CA PHE A 94 -4.14 -3.29 -13.16
C PHE A 94 -5.40 -4.01 -12.68
N GLU A 95 -5.59 -5.29 -13.02
CA GLU A 95 -6.83 -6.03 -12.75
C GLU A 95 -7.27 -5.97 -11.27
N GLN A 96 -6.31 -6.01 -10.33
CA GLN A 96 -6.60 -5.91 -8.90
C GLN A 96 -7.13 -4.51 -8.51
N LEU A 97 -6.45 -3.44 -8.95
CA LEU A 97 -6.89 -2.06 -8.71
C LEU A 97 -8.25 -1.79 -9.36
N GLU A 98 -8.47 -2.30 -10.56
CA GLU A 98 -9.73 -2.17 -11.28
C GLU A 98 -10.88 -2.91 -10.58
N SER A 99 -10.62 -4.10 -10.06
CA SER A 99 -11.61 -4.89 -9.29
C SER A 99 -11.97 -4.17 -7.98
N GLU A 100 -10.99 -3.59 -7.32
CA GLU A 100 -11.20 -2.81 -6.10
C GLU A 100 -11.99 -1.53 -6.34
N LEU A 101 -11.67 -0.78 -7.41
CA LEU A 101 -12.42 0.42 -7.78
C LEU A 101 -13.88 0.10 -8.11
N GLU A 102 -14.16 -1.04 -8.75
CA GLU A 102 -15.52 -1.48 -9.06
C GLU A 102 -16.28 -1.88 -7.78
N LEU A 103 -15.62 -2.57 -6.85
CA LEU A 103 -16.20 -2.89 -5.55
C LEU A 103 -16.56 -1.60 -4.79
N LEU A 104 -15.65 -0.63 -4.72
CA LEU A 104 -15.89 0.66 -4.06
C LEU A 104 -17.05 1.43 -4.72
N ARG A 105 -17.14 1.40 -6.06
CA ARG A 105 -18.27 1.98 -6.78
C ARG A 105 -19.59 1.31 -6.40
N SER A 106 -19.61 -0.02 -6.32
CA SER A 106 -20.80 -0.78 -5.95
C SER A 106 -21.26 -0.48 -4.52
N ILE A 107 -20.34 -0.36 -3.56
CA ILE A 107 -20.62 0.00 -2.16
C ILE A 107 -21.20 1.42 -2.08
N LYS A 108 -20.60 2.36 -2.81
CA LYS A 108 -21.06 3.75 -2.87
C LYS A 108 -22.48 3.88 -3.46
N VAL A 109 -22.80 3.06 -4.46
CA VAL A 109 -24.14 2.99 -5.06
C VAL A 109 -25.14 2.37 -4.08
N GLN A 110 -24.76 1.30 -3.39
CA GLN A 110 -25.65 0.53 -2.50
C GLN A 110 -25.93 1.18 -1.14
N GLY A 111 -25.16 2.17 -0.71
CA GLY A 111 -25.53 3.04 0.39
C GLY A 111 -25.63 2.34 1.74
N VAL A 112 -24.50 1.78 2.21
CA VAL A 112 -24.39 1.39 3.62
C VAL A 112 -24.46 2.66 4.46
N ASN A 113 -25.47 2.71 5.33
CA ASN A 113 -25.68 3.79 6.27
C ASN A 113 -24.54 3.77 7.29
N ASP A 114 -23.98 4.95 7.58
CA ASP A 114 -22.88 5.24 8.51
C ASP A 114 -21.47 5.12 7.89
N SER A 115 -20.95 6.16 7.21
CA SER A 115 -19.72 6.01 6.40
C SER A 115 -18.82 7.23 6.17
N THR A 116 -19.03 8.40 6.80
CA THR A 116 -18.04 9.50 6.66
C THR A 116 -16.77 9.24 7.47
N ALA A 117 -16.90 8.55 8.62
CA ALA A 117 -15.75 8.07 9.38
C ALA A 117 -15.09 6.85 8.71
N ASP A 118 -15.88 5.98 8.07
CA ASP A 118 -15.40 4.67 7.60
C ASP A 118 -14.74 4.71 6.21
N LEU A 119 -15.20 5.58 5.30
CA LEU A 119 -14.53 5.77 4.00
C LEU A 119 -13.20 6.50 4.13
N ALA A 120 -13.09 7.47 5.03
CA ALA A 120 -11.84 8.18 5.26
C ALA A 120 -10.81 7.28 5.96
N THR A 121 -11.23 6.44 6.92
CA THR A 121 -10.36 5.43 7.53
C THR A 121 -10.01 4.33 6.56
N MET A 122 -10.93 3.82 5.73
CA MET A 122 -10.65 2.84 4.68
C MET A 122 -9.74 3.41 3.60
N GLN A 123 -9.91 4.67 3.19
CA GLN A 123 -8.99 5.36 2.27
C GLN A 123 -7.62 5.61 2.92
N GLY A 124 -7.58 5.91 4.21
CA GLY A 124 -6.32 6.00 4.96
C GLY A 124 -5.61 4.64 5.10
N LEU A 125 -6.38 3.57 5.27
CA LEU A 125 -5.90 2.18 5.30
C LEU A 125 -5.41 1.73 3.93
N LEU A 126 -6.15 2.03 2.86
CA LEU A 126 -5.75 1.74 1.49
C LEU A 126 -4.54 2.55 1.08
N GLY A 127 -4.51 3.84 1.41
CA GLY A 127 -3.34 4.67 1.20
C GLY A 127 -2.12 4.13 1.94
N ARG A 128 -2.28 3.59 3.16
CA ARG A 128 -1.21 2.91 3.91
C ARG A 128 -0.81 1.57 3.30
N ILE A 129 -1.76 0.76 2.81
CA ILE A 129 -1.48 -0.51 2.12
C ILE A 129 -0.74 -0.24 0.82
N GLN A 130 -1.17 0.73 0.01
CA GLN A 130 -0.46 1.16 -1.20
C GLN A 130 0.89 1.81 -0.88
N LEU A 131 1.02 2.53 0.25
CA LEU A 131 2.33 3.01 0.73
C LEU A 131 3.25 1.81 0.99
N LEU A 132 2.76 0.77 1.68
CA LEU A 132 3.50 -0.48 1.91
C LEU A 132 3.82 -1.21 0.59
N GLU A 133 2.92 -1.19 -0.39
CA GLU A 133 3.19 -1.72 -1.74
C GLU A 133 4.24 -0.89 -2.49
N SER A 134 4.36 0.41 -2.20
CA SER A 134 5.36 1.30 -2.79
C SER A 134 6.75 1.19 -2.14
N PHE A 135 6.82 0.74 -0.89
CA PHE A 135 8.07 0.36 -0.22
C PHE A 135 8.43 -1.07 -0.65
N GLY A 136 9.03 -1.18 -1.83
CA GLY A 136 9.21 -2.39 -2.60
C GLY A 136 9.81 -3.62 -1.90
N GLY A 137 9.57 -4.77 -2.52
CA GLY A 137 10.16 -6.07 -2.19
C GLY A 137 9.15 -7.02 -1.58
N GLU A 138 9.02 -8.22 -2.17
CA GLU A 138 8.19 -9.31 -1.63
C GLU A 138 8.53 -9.61 -0.16
N GLU A 139 9.80 -9.46 0.21
CA GLU A 139 10.33 -9.61 1.56
C GLU A 139 9.81 -8.55 2.55
N ILE A 140 9.77 -7.27 2.15
CA ILE A 140 9.26 -6.19 3.00
C ILE A 140 7.74 -6.36 3.21
N ARG A 141 7.03 -6.78 2.16
CA ARG A 141 5.60 -7.12 2.24
C ARG A 141 5.33 -8.29 3.17
N GLU A 142 6.07 -9.38 3.02
CA GLU A 142 5.93 -10.55 3.89
C GLU A 142 6.26 -10.18 5.34
N MET A 143 7.29 -9.35 5.56
CA MET A 143 7.63 -8.83 6.88
C MET A 143 6.50 -7.99 7.48
N ALA A 144 5.92 -7.05 6.71
CA ALA A 144 4.82 -6.20 7.16
C ALA A 144 3.57 -7.02 7.54
N LEU A 145 3.26 -8.07 6.77
CA LEU A 145 2.17 -9.00 7.08
C LEU A 145 2.47 -9.81 8.36
N ARG A 146 3.69 -10.30 8.53
CA ARG A 146 4.13 -10.99 9.75
C ARG A 146 4.06 -10.08 10.99
N LEU A 147 4.48 -8.82 10.87
CA LEU A 147 4.40 -7.82 11.94
C LEU A 147 2.95 -7.55 12.38
N ARG A 148 2.00 -7.58 11.45
CA ARG A 148 0.56 -7.39 11.76
C ARG A 148 -0.01 -8.54 12.60
N LEU A 149 0.48 -9.77 12.38
CA LEU A 149 0.03 -10.97 13.08
C LEU A 149 0.55 -11.08 14.52
N LEU A 150 1.51 -10.22 14.92
CA LEU A 150 2.04 -10.21 16.28
C LEU A 150 0.95 -9.81 17.29
N ASN A 151 0.94 -10.50 18.42
CA ASN A 151 0.13 -10.12 19.58
C ASN A 151 0.76 -8.93 20.34
N GLU A 152 0.07 -8.42 21.35
CA GLU A 152 0.48 -7.19 22.05
C GLU A 152 1.83 -7.35 22.79
N ASP A 153 2.06 -8.50 23.42
CA ASP A 153 3.33 -8.82 24.09
C ASP A 153 4.49 -8.90 23.09
N GLN A 154 4.29 -9.55 21.94
CA GLN A 154 5.27 -9.65 20.88
C GLN A 154 5.58 -8.30 20.24
N ARG A 155 4.58 -7.41 20.08
CA ARG A 155 4.80 -6.06 19.57
C ARG A 155 5.63 -5.23 20.52
N LYS A 156 5.34 -5.31 21.82
CA LYS A 156 6.09 -4.58 22.85
C LYS A 156 7.56 -5.03 22.87
N MET A 157 7.81 -6.34 22.83
CA MET A 157 9.15 -6.90 22.75
C MET A 157 9.89 -6.46 21.47
N LEU A 158 9.20 -6.43 20.34
CA LEU A 158 9.79 -5.97 19.07
C LEU A 158 10.12 -4.48 19.09
N ASP A 159 9.29 -3.65 19.72
CA ASP A 159 9.52 -2.21 19.88
C ASP A 159 10.71 -1.94 20.83
N GLU A 160 10.84 -2.74 21.90
CA GLU A 160 12.00 -2.72 22.79
C GLU A 160 13.30 -3.09 22.04
N ILE A 161 13.28 -4.13 21.20
CA ILE A 161 14.43 -4.55 20.39
C ILE A 161 14.75 -3.50 19.31
N ALA A 162 13.74 -2.93 18.66
CA ALA A 162 13.92 -1.91 17.62
C ALA A 162 14.37 -0.56 18.18
N GLY A 163 14.03 -0.26 19.43
CA GLY A 163 14.46 0.93 20.15
C GLY A 163 15.91 0.87 20.65
N ASP A 164 16.52 -0.32 20.68
CA ASP A 164 17.89 -0.52 21.15
C ASP A 164 18.89 -0.59 19.97
N PRO A 165 19.70 0.47 19.75
CA PRO A 165 20.64 0.51 18.64
C PRO A 165 21.78 -0.49 18.77
N GLU A 166 22.16 -0.91 19.99
CA GLU A 166 23.22 -1.91 20.21
C GLU A 166 22.72 -3.30 19.84
N LEU A 167 21.48 -3.64 20.23
CA LEU A 167 20.84 -4.90 19.83
C LEU A 167 20.62 -4.95 18.31
N LEU A 168 20.19 -3.85 17.69
CA LEU A 168 20.08 -3.77 16.23
C LEU A 168 21.43 -3.94 15.52
N ALA A 169 22.51 -3.37 16.08
CA ALA A 169 23.85 -3.56 15.56
C ALA A 169 24.31 -5.02 15.71
N ALA A 170 24.03 -5.66 16.85
CA ALA A 170 24.33 -7.07 17.08
C ALA A 170 23.59 -7.98 16.10
N LEU A 171 22.32 -7.70 15.79
CA LEU A 171 21.53 -8.47 14.82
C LEU A 171 22.03 -8.34 13.37
N LYS A 172 22.85 -7.33 13.05
CA LYS A 172 23.53 -7.27 11.73
C LYS A 172 24.64 -8.32 11.59
N ILE A 173 25.12 -8.88 12.70
CA ILE A 173 26.15 -9.92 12.70
C ILE A 173 25.51 -11.28 12.40
N ASP A 174 25.97 -11.95 11.34
CA ASP A 174 25.41 -13.23 10.87
C ASP A 174 25.41 -14.31 11.95
N MET A 175 26.52 -14.43 12.68
CA MET A 175 26.69 -15.39 13.77
C MET A 175 25.70 -15.15 14.91
N VAL A 176 25.41 -13.89 15.24
CA VAL A 176 24.41 -13.55 16.27
C VAL A 176 23.02 -14.00 15.82
N ARG A 177 22.64 -13.73 14.55
CA ARG A 177 21.34 -14.18 14.01
C ARG A 177 21.20 -15.70 14.00
N GLU A 178 22.28 -16.42 13.72
CA GLU A 178 22.29 -17.89 13.71
C GLU A 178 22.11 -18.46 15.12
N ILE A 179 22.82 -17.90 16.11
CA ILE A 179 22.66 -18.25 17.52
C ILE A 179 21.22 -17.98 17.98
N THR A 180 20.63 -16.83 17.66
CA THR A 180 19.24 -16.51 18.01
C THR A 180 18.26 -17.51 17.41
N ARG A 181 18.46 -17.90 16.13
CA ARG A 181 17.63 -18.93 15.47
C ARG A 181 17.72 -20.28 16.17
N HIS A 182 18.93 -20.71 16.52
CA HIS A 182 19.12 -21.98 17.23
C HIS A 182 18.53 -21.93 18.63
N ALA A 183 18.73 -20.84 19.37
CA ALA A 183 18.17 -20.65 20.70
C ALA A 183 16.64 -20.70 20.69
N PHE A 184 15.98 -20.14 19.67
CA PHE A 184 14.53 -20.17 19.52
C PHE A 184 13.94 -21.59 19.44
N HIS A 185 14.69 -22.56 18.91
CA HIS A 185 14.26 -23.96 18.81
C HIS A 185 14.57 -24.80 20.06
N LEU A 186 15.29 -24.25 21.04
CA LEU A 186 15.57 -24.91 22.31
C LEU A 186 14.36 -24.87 23.25
N SER A 187 14.27 -25.84 24.16
CA SER A 187 13.31 -25.77 25.27
C SER A 187 13.67 -24.66 26.27
N ASP A 188 12.69 -24.13 27.00
CA ASP A 188 12.90 -23.08 28.01
C ASP A 188 14.03 -23.43 29.00
N ALA A 189 14.08 -24.69 29.46
CA ALA A 189 15.13 -25.16 30.36
C ALA A 189 16.53 -25.11 29.71
N SER A 190 16.62 -25.42 28.41
CA SER A 190 17.87 -25.39 27.66
C SER A 190 18.29 -23.95 27.32
N GLN A 191 17.33 -23.07 27.03
CA GLN A 191 17.57 -21.64 26.85
C GLN A 191 18.13 -21.02 28.14
N GLN A 192 17.53 -21.33 29.29
CA GLN A 192 17.98 -20.82 30.58
C GLN A 192 19.38 -21.30 30.95
N ALA A 193 19.69 -22.57 30.68
CA ALA A 193 21.03 -23.13 30.87
C ALA A 193 22.07 -22.42 29.99
N ALA A 194 21.75 -22.18 28.71
CA ALA A 194 22.62 -21.47 27.79
C ALA A 194 22.87 -20.02 28.26
N LEU A 195 21.83 -19.32 28.70
CA LEU A 195 21.94 -17.95 29.24
C LEU A 195 22.89 -17.91 30.44
N THR A 196 22.74 -18.88 31.35
CA THR A 196 23.59 -19.02 32.54
C THR A 196 25.06 -19.25 32.16
N MET A 197 25.32 -20.06 31.14
CA MET A 197 26.69 -20.30 30.64
C MET A 197 27.30 -19.03 30.03
N VAL A 198 26.52 -18.26 29.26
CA VAL A 198 26.96 -16.99 28.69
C VAL A 198 27.30 -15.97 29.78
N GLU A 199 26.47 -15.84 30.82
CA GLU A 199 26.75 -14.97 31.96
C GLU A 199 28.03 -15.37 32.69
N HIS A 200 28.25 -16.67 32.88
CA HIS A 200 29.47 -17.19 33.50
C HIS A 200 30.72 -16.86 32.66
N LEU A 201 30.65 -17.09 31.34
CA LEU A 201 31.74 -16.78 30.41
C LEU A 201 32.06 -15.28 30.42
N HIS A 202 31.05 -14.43 30.30
CA HIS A 202 31.23 -12.98 30.31
C HIS A 202 31.89 -12.50 31.60
N ARG A 203 31.46 -13.02 32.76
CA ARG A 203 32.07 -12.71 34.06
C ARG A 203 33.55 -13.14 34.12
N THR A 204 33.89 -14.30 33.56
CA THR A 204 35.29 -14.74 33.50
C THR A 204 36.14 -13.84 32.61
N GLU A 205 35.68 -13.50 31.40
CA GLU A 205 36.41 -12.65 30.46
C GLU A 205 36.67 -11.25 31.04
N GLN A 206 35.67 -10.63 31.69
CA GLN A 206 35.86 -9.34 32.36
C GLN A 206 36.90 -9.42 33.49
N SER A 207 36.92 -10.52 34.24
CA SER A 207 37.91 -10.70 35.31
C SER A 207 39.34 -10.89 34.81
N PHE A 208 39.52 -11.42 33.59
CA PHE A 208 40.81 -11.51 32.92
C PHE A 208 41.23 -10.17 32.28
N ALA A 209 40.30 -9.38 31.76
CA ALA A 209 40.57 -8.06 31.18
C ALA A 209 40.91 -6.99 32.23
N ALA A 210 40.55 -7.19 33.50
CA ALA A 210 40.82 -6.29 34.63
C ALA A 210 42.15 -6.56 35.36
N ARG A 211 42.98 -7.49 34.86
CA ARG A 211 44.32 -7.82 35.37
C ARG A 211 45.39 -7.35 34.40
#